data_AF-A0A8B2Z3Q3-F1
#
_entry.id   AF-A0A8B2Z3Q3-F1
#
_cell.length_a   1.000
_cell.length_b   1.000
_cell.length_c   1.000
_cell.angle_alpha   90.00
_cell.angle_beta   90.00
_cell.angle_gamma   90.00
#
_symmetry.space_group_name_H-M   'P 1'
#
loop_
_entity.id
_entity.type
_entity.pdbx_description
1 polymer ?
#
loop_
_entity_poly.entity_id
_entity_poly.type
_entity_poly.pdbx_seq_one_letter_code
_entity_poly.pdbx_strand_id
1 'polypeptide(L)'
;MTISWVQAAILGLFACLSSMPGLGGTTIGNYTLGRPLVGGLICGLVLGDLKTGIMCGVAMQLVYIALVTPGGTVSADVRAVSYIGIPLAMVAVHSQGLSATSAGAADLAKSMGTLVGTVGTVLFYGTATMNLVWQHMGWKAVEQGKFKKLYAVDWGWPWVSHFIFSFLPTLIMCKLGASAVTALKTALPMDGIPMMTLFTVGSLLPCVGIAILLKQLVNNVLDFVPFMVGFTLAASLHLNLVSCAVISLIFALLFYELDMAKIARSTAVARAIETDDDDDEEDI
;
A
#
# COMPACT_ATOMS: atom_id res chain seq x y z
N MET A 1 -17.70 -4.33 -25.19
CA MET A 1 -16.62 -3.31 -25.13
C MET A 1 -15.29 -3.97 -25.47
N THR A 2 -14.39 -3.29 -26.20
CA THR A 2 -13.05 -3.80 -26.56
C THR A 2 -11.99 -2.76 -26.27
N ILE A 3 -10.89 -3.15 -25.64
CA ILE A 3 -9.79 -2.23 -25.29
C ILE A 3 -8.84 -2.08 -26.50
N SER A 4 -8.62 -0.85 -26.95
CA SER A 4 -7.64 -0.53 -27.99
C SER A 4 -6.21 -0.55 -27.44
N TRP A 5 -5.20 -0.66 -28.33
CA TRP A 5 -3.80 -0.60 -27.92
C TRP A 5 -3.43 0.72 -27.25
N VAL A 6 -4.02 1.83 -27.72
CA VAL A 6 -3.81 3.16 -27.15
C VAL A 6 -4.39 3.23 -25.74
N GLN A 7 -5.62 2.75 -25.54
CA GLN A 7 -6.23 2.69 -24.20
C GLN A 7 -5.42 1.80 -23.26
N ALA A 8 -5.00 0.63 -23.71
CA ALA A 8 -4.16 -0.27 -22.92
C ALA A 8 -2.80 0.36 -22.56
N ALA A 9 -2.20 1.14 -23.46
CA ALA A 9 -0.96 1.86 -23.20
C ALA A 9 -1.15 2.99 -22.18
N ILE A 10 -2.25 3.73 -22.25
CA ILE A 10 -2.59 4.75 -21.25
C ILE A 10 -2.77 4.09 -19.87
N LEU A 11 -3.50 2.98 -19.80
CA LEU A 11 -3.67 2.22 -18.55
C LEU A 11 -2.33 1.70 -18.01
N GLY A 12 -1.45 1.20 -18.88
CA GLY A 12 -0.09 0.78 -18.52
C GLY A 12 0.77 1.92 -17.99
N LEU A 13 0.65 3.12 -18.55
CA LEU A 13 1.33 4.30 -18.05
C LEU A 13 0.85 4.67 -16.65
N PHE A 14 -0.47 4.68 -16.42
CA PHE A 14 -1.02 4.93 -15.08
C PHE A 14 -0.64 3.83 -14.08
N ALA A 15 -0.51 2.58 -14.52
CA ALA A 15 0.03 1.51 -13.68
C ALA A 15 1.47 1.83 -13.22
N CYS A 16 2.33 2.36 -14.09
CA CYS A 16 3.65 2.84 -13.70
C CYS A 16 3.60 4.05 -12.75
N LEU A 17 2.76 5.04 -13.05
CA LEU A 17 2.60 6.24 -12.22
C LEU A 17 2.11 5.91 -10.81
N SER A 18 1.30 4.86 -10.67
CA SER A 18 0.73 4.42 -9.40
C SER A 18 1.70 3.69 -8.47
N SER A 19 2.95 3.46 -8.89
CA SER A 19 3.92 2.72 -8.09
C SER A 19 4.81 3.58 -7.18
N MET A 20 5.21 3.03 -6.03
CA MET A 20 6.36 3.53 -5.27
C MET A 20 7.71 3.06 -5.85
N PRO A 21 8.79 3.86 -5.73
CA PRO A 21 8.82 5.32 -5.81
C PRO A 21 9.00 5.70 -7.29
N GLY A 22 7.94 5.56 -8.09
CA GLY A 22 7.88 6.10 -9.45
C GLY A 22 7.47 7.58 -9.44
N LEU A 23 7.25 8.14 -10.63
CA LEU A 23 6.90 9.56 -10.86
C LEU A 23 5.81 10.18 -9.98
N GLY A 24 4.82 9.41 -9.53
CA GLY A 24 3.75 9.93 -8.67
C GLY A 24 4.18 10.10 -7.21
N GLY A 25 5.37 9.61 -6.86
CA GLY A 25 5.81 9.48 -5.48
C GLY A 25 4.86 8.62 -4.64
N THR A 26 5.13 8.59 -3.35
CA THR A 26 4.31 7.85 -2.38
C THR A 26 2.87 8.40 -2.33
N THR A 27 2.73 9.73 -2.29
CA THR A 27 1.45 10.40 -2.06
C THR A 27 0.52 10.35 -3.27
N ILE A 28 0.97 10.79 -4.45
CA ILE A 28 0.12 10.86 -5.64
C ILE A 28 0.09 9.50 -6.34
N GLY A 29 1.22 8.81 -6.43
CA GLY A 29 1.30 7.48 -7.06
C GLY A 29 0.56 6.43 -6.23
N ASN A 30 1.18 5.97 -5.15
CA ASN A 30 0.69 4.80 -4.42
C ASN A 30 -0.61 5.06 -3.64
N TYR A 31 -0.69 6.18 -2.91
CA TYR A 31 -1.85 6.46 -2.06
C TYR A 31 -3.05 7.05 -2.82
N THR A 32 -2.85 7.62 -4.01
CA THR A 32 -3.95 8.19 -4.80
C THR A 32 -4.22 7.37 -6.06
N LEU A 33 -3.31 7.38 -7.04
CA LEU A 33 -3.49 6.69 -8.33
C LEU A 33 -3.56 5.16 -8.18
N GLY A 34 -2.88 4.57 -7.19
CA GLY A 34 -2.90 3.13 -6.94
C GLY A 34 -4.18 2.60 -6.30
N ARG A 35 -5.10 3.47 -5.88
CA ARG A 35 -6.32 3.06 -5.18
C ARG A 35 -7.46 2.78 -6.16
N PRO A 36 -8.18 1.65 -6.01
CA PRO A 36 -9.21 1.23 -6.96
C PRO A 36 -10.29 2.28 -7.27
N LEU A 37 -10.65 3.14 -6.32
CA LEU A 37 -11.64 4.19 -6.58
C LEU A 37 -11.14 5.20 -7.63
N VAL A 38 -9.91 5.70 -7.47
CA VAL A 38 -9.27 6.65 -8.40
C VAL A 38 -8.91 5.93 -9.70
N GLY A 39 -8.38 4.70 -9.61
CA GLY A 39 -8.12 3.85 -10.77
C GLY A 39 -9.39 3.61 -11.59
N GLY A 40 -10.53 3.39 -10.94
CA GLY A 40 -11.82 3.19 -11.60
C GLY A 40 -12.35 4.42 -12.31
N LEU A 41 -12.15 5.61 -11.72
CA LEU A 41 -12.40 6.88 -12.41
C LEU A 41 -11.56 6.99 -13.70
N ILE A 42 -10.25 6.76 -13.59
CA ILE A 42 -9.33 6.85 -14.74
C ILE A 42 -9.67 5.81 -15.81
N CYS A 43 -9.91 4.56 -15.42
CA CYS A 43 -10.32 3.50 -16.33
C CYS A 43 -11.65 3.83 -17.01
N GLY A 44 -12.61 4.40 -16.28
CA GLY A 44 -13.88 4.89 -16.81
C GLY A 44 -13.70 5.96 -17.89
N LEU A 45 -12.83 6.94 -17.64
CA LEU A 45 -12.48 7.98 -18.60
C LEU A 45 -11.79 7.42 -19.85
N VAL A 46 -10.81 6.53 -19.66
CA VAL A 46 -10.04 5.94 -20.77
C VAL A 46 -10.91 5.03 -21.63
N LEU A 47 -11.81 4.26 -21.03
CA LEU A 47 -12.67 3.31 -21.72
C LEU A 47 -14.00 3.89 -22.19
N GLY A 48 -14.34 5.12 -21.80
CA GLY A 48 -15.54 5.83 -22.24
C GLY A 48 -16.82 5.48 -21.47
N ASP A 49 -16.73 4.73 -20.37
CA ASP A 49 -17.85 4.45 -19.46
C ASP A 49 -17.47 4.75 -18.02
N LEU A 50 -17.72 6.00 -17.63
CA LEU A 50 -17.39 6.52 -16.31
C LEU A 50 -18.16 5.81 -15.19
N LYS A 51 -19.45 5.52 -15.43
CA LYS A 51 -20.32 4.92 -14.40
C LYS A 51 -19.85 3.52 -14.08
N THR A 52 -19.61 2.70 -15.08
CA THR A 52 -19.12 1.33 -14.87
C THR A 52 -17.72 1.33 -14.25
N GLY A 53 -16.83 2.23 -14.69
CA GLY A 53 -15.50 2.37 -14.12
C GLY A 53 -15.50 2.71 -12.63
N ILE A 54 -16.28 3.71 -12.21
CA ILE A 54 -16.41 4.10 -10.81
C ILE A 54 -17.03 2.97 -9.99
N MET A 55 -18.10 2.33 -10.46
CA MET A 55 -18.78 1.26 -9.70
C MET A 55 -17.88 0.03 -9.53
N CYS A 56 -17.13 -0.38 -10.56
CA CYS A 56 -16.13 -1.43 -10.44
C CYS A 56 -15.01 -1.02 -9.46
N GLY A 57 -14.58 0.24 -9.50
CA GLY A 57 -13.61 0.80 -8.58
C GLY A 57 -14.07 0.78 -7.12
N VAL A 58 -15.33 1.14 -6.84
CA VAL A 58 -15.94 1.06 -5.49
C VAL A 58 -15.96 -0.38 -5.00
N ALA A 59 -16.42 -1.32 -5.84
CA ALA A 59 -16.50 -2.73 -5.47
C ALA A 59 -15.12 -3.31 -5.09
N MET A 60 -14.08 -2.98 -5.86
CA MET A 60 -12.71 -3.39 -5.55
C MET A 60 -12.11 -2.64 -4.36
N GLN A 61 -12.41 -1.35 -4.21
CA GLN A 61 -11.93 -0.54 -3.08
C GLN A 61 -12.39 -1.14 -1.76
N LEU A 62 -13.63 -1.63 -1.67
CA LEU A 62 -14.16 -2.27 -0.46
C LEU A 62 -13.39 -3.55 -0.09
N VAL A 63 -12.93 -4.32 -1.07
CA VAL A 63 -12.12 -5.54 -0.82
C VAL A 63 -10.75 -5.18 -0.26
N TYR A 64 -10.17 -4.07 -0.70
CA TYR A 64 -8.79 -3.68 -0.37
C TYR A 64 -8.71 -2.43 0.53
N ILE A 65 -9.80 -2.03 1.19
CA ILE A 65 -9.87 -0.79 1.97
C ILE A 65 -8.92 -0.80 3.17
N ALA A 66 -8.79 -1.96 3.81
CA ALA A 66 -7.91 -2.18 4.95
C ALA A 66 -6.55 -2.76 4.52
N LEU A 67 -6.26 -2.83 3.21
CA LEU A 67 -5.01 -3.37 2.74
C LEU A 67 -3.88 -2.37 3.03
N VAL A 68 -3.04 -2.78 3.96
CA VAL A 68 -1.76 -2.16 4.28
C VAL A 68 -0.62 -3.11 3.90
N THR A 69 0.58 -2.55 3.79
CA THR A 69 1.80 -3.28 3.38
C THR A 69 2.86 -3.17 4.48
N PRO A 70 2.68 -3.82 5.64
CA PRO A 70 3.68 -3.78 6.70
C PRO A 70 4.97 -4.41 6.20
N GLY A 71 6.10 -3.75 6.46
CA GLY A 71 7.43 -4.26 6.09
C GLY A 71 7.67 -4.50 4.60
N GLY A 72 6.83 -3.94 3.72
CA GLY A 72 6.94 -4.17 2.28
C GLY A 72 6.29 -5.46 1.77
N THR A 73 5.57 -6.21 2.62
CA THR A 73 4.78 -7.37 2.17
C THR A 73 3.50 -6.95 1.51
N VAL A 74 3.42 -7.23 0.22
CA VAL A 74 2.19 -7.05 -0.55
C VAL A 74 1.51 -8.40 -0.64
N SER A 75 0.31 -8.54 -0.08
CA SER A 75 -0.54 -9.73 -0.27
C SER A 75 -1.35 -9.65 -1.56
N ALA A 76 -1.71 -8.44 -2.00
CA ALA A 76 -2.32 -8.14 -3.28
C ALA A 76 -1.85 -6.78 -3.81
N ASP A 77 -1.46 -6.69 -5.07
CA ASP A 77 -1.04 -5.41 -5.66
C ASP A 77 -2.25 -4.60 -6.14
N VAL A 78 -2.58 -3.54 -5.37
CA VAL A 78 -3.69 -2.63 -5.69
C VAL A 78 -3.51 -1.87 -6.99
N ARG A 79 -2.28 -1.72 -7.49
CA ARG A 79 -2.01 -1.11 -8.81
C ARG A 79 -2.52 -2.02 -9.92
N ALA A 80 -2.21 -3.31 -9.84
CA ALA A 80 -2.70 -4.31 -10.80
C ALA A 80 -4.22 -4.42 -10.72
N VAL A 81 -4.80 -4.43 -9.52
CA VAL A 81 -6.26 -4.38 -9.33
C VAL A 81 -6.86 -3.16 -10.05
N SER A 82 -6.26 -1.99 -9.88
CA SER A 82 -6.76 -0.72 -10.43
C SER A 82 -6.65 -0.64 -11.95
N TYR A 83 -5.52 -1.04 -12.55
CA TYR A 83 -5.24 -0.77 -13.97
C TYR A 83 -5.28 -1.99 -14.88
N ILE A 84 -5.45 -3.19 -14.32
CA ILE A 84 -5.73 -4.42 -15.07
C ILE A 84 -7.10 -4.98 -14.65
N GLY A 85 -7.34 -5.12 -13.34
CA GLY A 85 -8.57 -5.67 -12.81
C GLY A 85 -9.81 -4.88 -13.23
N ILE A 86 -9.83 -3.56 -13.01
CA ILE A 86 -10.99 -2.71 -13.33
C ILE A 86 -11.29 -2.70 -14.84
N PRO A 87 -10.35 -2.46 -15.75
CA PRO A 87 -10.61 -2.54 -17.19
C PRO A 87 -11.20 -3.88 -17.62
N LEU A 88 -10.67 -5.00 -17.12
CA LEU A 88 -11.19 -6.33 -17.43
C LEU A 88 -12.59 -6.56 -16.85
N ALA A 89 -12.84 -6.09 -15.63
CA ALA A 89 -14.16 -6.14 -15.03
C ALA A 89 -15.17 -5.32 -15.84
N MET A 90 -14.82 -4.11 -16.27
CA MET A 90 -15.69 -3.29 -17.11
C MET A 90 -16.00 -3.99 -18.44
N VAL A 91 -15.01 -4.60 -19.09
CA VAL A 91 -15.22 -5.39 -20.32
C VAL A 91 -16.19 -6.52 -20.07
N ALA A 92 -16.01 -7.24 -18.96
CA ALA A 92 -16.82 -8.39 -18.61
C ALA A 92 -18.27 -7.99 -18.27
N VAL A 93 -18.47 -6.90 -17.50
CA VAL A 93 -19.79 -6.32 -17.18
C VAL A 93 -20.54 -5.95 -18.46
N HIS A 94 -19.85 -5.27 -19.39
CA HIS A 94 -20.40 -4.91 -20.70
C HIS A 94 -20.75 -6.15 -21.53
N SER A 95 -19.87 -7.15 -21.56
CA SER A 95 -20.09 -8.36 -22.36
C SER A 95 -21.29 -9.18 -21.89
N GLN A 96 -21.61 -9.11 -20.60
CA GLN A 96 -22.76 -9.80 -20.00
C GLN A 96 -24.03 -8.94 -19.98
N GLY A 97 -23.99 -7.70 -20.51
CA GLY A 97 -25.13 -6.79 -20.52
C GLY A 97 -25.60 -6.38 -19.12
N LEU A 98 -24.73 -6.46 -18.11
CA LEU A 98 -25.07 -6.17 -16.72
C LEU A 98 -25.12 -4.66 -16.49
N SER A 99 -26.07 -4.21 -15.67
CA SER A 99 -26.07 -2.84 -15.17
C SER A 99 -24.87 -2.61 -14.25
N ALA A 100 -24.18 -1.48 -14.42
CA ALA A 100 -23.04 -1.06 -13.60
C ALA A 100 -23.28 -1.12 -12.08
N THR A 101 -24.53 -0.90 -11.66
CA THR A 101 -24.94 -0.88 -10.24
C THR A 101 -25.52 -2.20 -9.76
N SER A 102 -25.53 -3.24 -10.59
CA SER A 102 -26.04 -4.55 -10.20
C SER A 102 -25.08 -5.28 -9.26
N ALA A 103 -25.62 -6.14 -8.40
CA ALA A 103 -24.81 -7.02 -7.55
C ALA A 103 -23.87 -7.91 -8.39
N GLY A 104 -24.36 -8.42 -9.53
CA GLY A 104 -23.54 -9.22 -10.45
C GLY A 104 -22.33 -8.48 -11.01
N ALA A 105 -22.48 -7.18 -11.33
CA ALA A 105 -21.34 -6.38 -11.77
C ALA A 105 -20.31 -6.16 -10.67
N ALA A 106 -20.77 -5.93 -9.43
CA ALA A 106 -19.89 -5.81 -8.27
C ALA A 106 -19.16 -7.14 -7.96
N ASP A 107 -19.84 -8.27 -8.05
CA ASP A 107 -19.24 -9.60 -7.84
C ASP A 107 -18.20 -9.93 -8.91
N LEU A 108 -18.48 -9.59 -10.17
CA LEU A 108 -17.53 -9.75 -11.27
C LEU A 108 -16.28 -8.88 -11.07
N ALA A 109 -16.46 -7.63 -10.65
CA ALA A 109 -15.36 -6.74 -10.29
C ALA A 109 -14.52 -7.31 -9.15
N LYS A 110 -15.13 -7.77 -8.06
CA LYS A 110 -14.40 -8.39 -6.94
C LYS A 110 -13.63 -9.63 -7.40
N SER A 111 -14.24 -10.50 -8.21
CA SER A 111 -13.61 -11.71 -8.75
C SER A 111 -12.40 -11.38 -9.62
N MET A 112 -12.52 -10.42 -10.55
CA MET A 112 -11.40 -9.95 -11.36
C MET A 112 -10.31 -9.30 -10.51
N GLY A 113 -10.69 -8.53 -9.49
CA GLY A 113 -9.77 -7.91 -8.53
C GLY A 113 -8.94 -8.96 -7.80
N THR A 114 -9.56 -10.00 -7.26
CA THR A 114 -8.86 -11.11 -6.61
C THR A 114 -7.91 -11.84 -7.55
N LEU A 115 -8.38 -12.14 -8.77
CA LEU A 115 -7.59 -12.85 -9.78
C LEU A 115 -6.32 -12.07 -10.14
N VAL A 116 -6.46 -10.77 -10.39
CA VAL A 116 -5.38 -9.90 -10.83
C VAL A 116 -4.49 -9.45 -9.66
N GLY A 117 -5.05 -9.25 -8.47
CA GLY A 117 -4.31 -8.79 -7.30
C GLY A 117 -3.18 -9.74 -6.91
N THR A 118 -3.43 -11.05 -6.96
CA THR A 118 -2.43 -12.09 -6.68
C THR A 118 -1.32 -12.12 -7.75
N VAL A 119 -1.69 -12.04 -9.03
CA VAL A 119 -0.73 -11.95 -10.14
C VAL A 119 0.10 -10.67 -10.02
N GLY A 120 -0.55 -9.57 -9.64
CA GLY A 120 0.08 -8.28 -9.42
C GLY A 120 1.13 -8.32 -8.31
N THR A 121 0.96 -9.13 -7.28
CA THR A 121 1.99 -9.31 -6.24
C THR A 121 3.31 -9.83 -6.82
N VAL A 122 3.24 -10.74 -7.81
CA VAL A 122 4.44 -11.23 -8.52
C VAL A 122 5.10 -10.11 -9.31
N LEU A 123 4.30 -9.28 -9.99
CA LEU A 123 4.79 -8.10 -10.72
C LEU A 123 5.43 -7.05 -9.80
N PHE A 124 4.82 -6.84 -8.63
CA PHE A 124 5.34 -5.95 -7.61
C PHE A 124 6.70 -6.43 -7.11
N TYR A 125 6.82 -7.70 -6.74
CA TYR A 125 8.10 -8.25 -6.29
C TYR A 125 9.14 -8.27 -7.41
N GLY A 126 8.76 -8.55 -8.66
CA GLY A 126 9.67 -8.42 -9.81
C GLY A 126 10.23 -7.01 -9.95
N THR A 127 9.37 -5.99 -9.79
CA THR A 127 9.80 -4.58 -9.75
C THR A 127 10.75 -4.32 -8.58
N ALA A 128 10.39 -4.77 -7.38
CA ALA A 128 11.20 -4.57 -6.17
C ALA A 128 12.58 -5.23 -6.30
N THR A 129 12.64 -6.47 -6.78
CA THR A 129 13.87 -7.22 -7.03
C THR A 129 14.77 -6.51 -8.02
N MET A 130 14.23 -6.03 -9.14
CA MET A 130 15.06 -5.30 -10.10
C MET A 130 15.55 -3.95 -9.56
N ASN A 131 14.75 -3.29 -8.72
CA ASN A 131 15.17 -2.05 -8.07
C ASN A 131 16.37 -2.26 -7.12
N LEU A 132 16.60 -3.46 -6.59
CA LEU A 132 17.80 -3.76 -5.80
C LEU A 132 19.08 -3.64 -6.63
N VAL A 133 19.03 -3.92 -7.93
CA VAL A 133 20.17 -3.75 -8.84
C VAL A 133 20.58 -2.27 -8.90
N TRP A 134 19.59 -1.38 -9.03
CA TRP A 134 19.81 0.07 -9.07
C TRP A 134 20.31 0.59 -7.73
N GLN A 135 19.75 0.10 -6.62
CA GLN A 135 20.18 0.46 -5.27
C GLN A 135 21.63 0.04 -4.99
N HIS A 136 22.07 -1.13 -5.47
CA HIS A 136 23.47 -1.55 -5.35
C HIS A 136 24.43 -0.62 -6.11
N MET A 137 24.02 -0.10 -7.27
CA MET A 137 24.77 0.94 -7.99
C MET A 137 24.81 2.27 -7.21
N GLY A 138 23.71 2.62 -6.54
CA GLY A 138 23.61 3.79 -5.67
C GLY A 138 24.59 3.73 -4.50
N TRP A 139 24.64 2.60 -3.79
CA TRP A 139 25.59 2.38 -2.69
C TRP A 139 27.05 2.58 -3.12
N LYS A 140 27.47 1.99 -4.25
CA LYS A 140 28.81 2.21 -4.80
C LYS A 140 29.07 3.68 -5.17
N ALA A 141 28.04 4.40 -5.61
CA ALA A 141 28.19 5.83 -5.90
C ALA A 141 28.36 6.67 -4.62
N VAL A 142 27.68 6.31 -3.53
CA VAL A 142 27.84 6.94 -2.20
C VAL A 142 29.27 6.73 -1.68
N GLU A 143 29.77 5.50 -1.71
CA GLU A 143 31.14 5.17 -1.28
C GLU A 143 32.21 5.96 -2.06
N GLN A 144 31.93 6.28 -3.32
CA GLN A 144 32.81 7.07 -4.19
C GLN A 144 32.58 8.58 -4.11
N GLY A 145 31.69 9.06 -3.23
CA GLY A 145 31.33 10.48 -3.11
C GLY A 145 30.59 11.06 -4.33
N LYS A 146 30.05 10.22 -5.22
CA LYS A 146 29.38 10.62 -6.48
C LYS A 146 27.87 10.78 -6.29
N PHE A 147 27.46 11.67 -5.40
CA PHE A 147 26.05 11.85 -5.01
C PHE A 147 25.11 12.22 -6.18
N LYS A 148 25.60 12.89 -7.23
CA LYS A 148 24.78 13.21 -8.42
C LYS A 148 24.25 11.96 -9.13
N LYS A 149 24.89 10.80 -8.99
CA LYS A 149 24.40 9.53 -9.57
C LYS A 149 23.16 9.00 -8.85
N LEU A 150 22.89 9.44 -7.62
CA LEU A 150 21.71 9.04 -6.85
C LEU A 150 20.42 9.52 -7.51
N TYR A 151 20.42 10.70 -8.15
CA TYR A 151 19.26 11.16 -8.92
C TYR A 151 18.85 10.15 -10.01
N ALA A 152 19.82 9.53 -10.68
CA ALA A 152 19.52 8.51 -11.69
C ALA A 152 19.00 7.21 -11.04
N VAL A 153 19.52 6.83 -9.87
CA VAL A 153 19.08 5.64 -9.13
C VAL A 153 17.68 5.80 -8.53
N ASP A 154 17.34 7.01 -8.11
CA ASP A 154 16.06 7.30 -7.46
C ASP A 154 14.97 7.66 -8.47
N TRP A 155 15.29 8.41 -9.53
CA TRP A 155 14.30 8.95 -10.48
C TRP A 155 14.38 8.38 -11.89
N GLY A 156 15.51 7.78 -12.29
CA GLY A 156 15.76 7.32 -13.65
C GLY A 156 15.56 5.82 -13.81
N TRP A 157 16.47 5.02 -13.27
CA TRP A 157 16.52 3.56 -13.43
C TRP A 157 15.26 2.81 -12.98
N PRO A 158 14.55 3.21 -11.90
CA PRO A 158 13.30 2.55 -11.51
C PRO A 158 12.24 2.53 -12.60
N TRP A 159 12.27 3.46 -13.56
CA TRP A 159 11.38 3.43 -14.72
C TRP A 159 11.54 2.21 -15.59
N VAL A 160 12.76 1.72 -15.75
CA VAL A 160 13.01 0.49 -16.51
C VAL A 160 12.31 -0.67 -15.81
N SER A 161 12.32 -0.71 -14.47
CA SER A 161 11.57 -1.67 -13.69
C SER A 161 10.07 -1.57 -13.86
N HIS A 162 9.53 -0.37 -13.78
CA HIS A 162 8.11 -0.15 -13.98
C HIS A 162 7.69 -0.43 -15.41
N PHE A 163 8.52 -0.17 -16.41
CA PHE A 163 8.21 -0.47 -17.80
C PHE A 163 8.09 -1.99 -18.01
N ILE A 164 9.08 -2.75 -17.52
CA ILE A 164 9.13 -4.21 -17.73
C ILE A 164 8.05 -4.93 -16.91
N PHE A 165 7.86 -4.57 -15.64
CA PHE A 165 7.00 -5.30 -14.72
C PHE A 165 5.64 -4.65 -14.46
N SER A 166 5.38 -3.42 -14.91
CA SER A 166 4.07 -2.75 -14.75
C SER A 166 3.46 -2.35 -16.09
N PHE A 167 4.18 -1.63 -16.97
CA PHE A 167 3.65 -1.18 -18.25
C PHE A 167 3.34 -2.34 -19.19
N LEU A 168 4.34 -3.17 -19.53
CA LEU A 168 4.17 -4.26 -20.49
C LEU A 168 3.12 -5.28 -20.05
N PRO A 169 3.11 -5.76 -18.79
CA PRO A 169 2.09 -6.69 -18.33
C PRO A 169 0.69 -6.07 -18.38
N THR A 170 0.54 -4.80 -17.97
CA THR A 170 -0.75 -4.10 -18.02
C THR A 170 -1.24 -3.94 -19.45
N LEU A 171 -0.37 -3.49 -20.36
CA LEU A 171 -0.67 -3.34 -21.78
C LEU A 171 -1.19 -4.66 -22.37
N ILE A 172 -0.45 -5.75 -22.15
CA ILE A 172 -0.75 -7.07 -22.71
C ILE A 172 -2.04 -7.62 -22.09
N MET A 173 -2.18 -7.59 -20.77
CA MET A 173 -3.34 -8.16 -20.08
C MET A 173 -4.63 -7.40 -20.37
N CYS A 174 -4.58 -6.06 -20.40
CA CYS A 174 -5.76 -5.26 -20.78
C CYS A 174 -6.13 -5.47 -22.24
N LYS A 175 -5.16 -5.65 -23.13
CA LYS A 175 -5.45 -5.84 -24.56
C LYS A 175 -5.98 -7.24 -24.89
N LEU A 176 -5.32 -8.27 -24.37
CA LEU A 176 -5.64 -9.67 -24.65
C LEU A 176 -6.77 -10.21 -23.75
N GLY A 177 -7.10 -9.49 -22.68
CA GLY A 177 -8.21 -9.83 -21.81
C GLY A 177 -7.85 -10.83 -20.70
N ALA A 178 -8.89 -11.39 -20.08
CA ALA A 178 -8.76 -12.34 -18.98
C ALA A 178 -7.97 -13.61 -19.35
N SER A 179 -7.95 -14.01 -20.63
CA SER A 179 -7.17 -15.16 -21.10
C SER A 179 -5.67 -14.97 -20.91
N ALA A 180 -5.14 -13.76 -21.10
CA ALA A 180 -3.73 -13.47 -20.84
C ALA A 180 -3.39 -13.52 -19.36
N VAL A 181 -4.31 -13.09 -18.49
CA VAL A 181 -4.11 -13.18 -17.04
C VAL A 181 -4.09 -14.65 -16.59
N THR A 182 -5.01 -15.45 -17.12
CA THR A 182 -5.05 -16.90 -16.88
C THR A 182 -3.79 -17.58 -17.43
N ALA A 183 -3.34 -17.23 -18.63
CA ALA A 183 -2.12 -17.78 -19.22
C ALA A 183 -0.88 -17.47 -18.36
N LEU A 184 -0.77 -16.24 -17.84
CA LEU A 184 0.31 -15.88 -16.93
C LEU A 184 0.25 -16.69 -15.62
N LYS A 185 -0.96 -16.88 -15.06
CA LYS A 185 -1.17 -17.75 -13.90
C LYS A 185 -0.81 -19.21 -14.18
N THR A 186 -1.07 -19.71 -15.39
CA THR A 186 -0.68 -21.08 -15.78
C THR A 186 0.83 -21.21 -15.98
N ALA A 187 1.49 -20.19 -16.52
CA ALA A 187 2.95 -20.16 -16.68
C ALA A 187 3.68 -19.98 -15.35
N LEU A 188 3.09 -19.25 -14.41
CA LEU A 188 3.58 -19.02 -13.05
C LEU A 188 2.54 -19.50 -12.03
N PRO A 189 2.38 -20.83 -11.89
CA PRO A 189 1.43 -21.40 -10.94
C PRO A 189 1.78 -20.97 -9.52
N MET A 190 0.77 -20.50 -8.80
CA MET A 190 0.92 -19.96 -7.44
C MET A 190 1.37 -21.03 -6.43
N ASP A 191 1.02 -22.28 -6.72
CA ASP A 191 1.41 -23.51 -6.04
C ASP A 191 2.76 -24.07 -6.53
N GLY A 192 3.35 -23.48 -7.57
CA GLY A 192 4.68 -23.84 -8.04
C GLY A 192 5.77 -23.44 -7.06
N ILE A 193 6.88 -24.19 -7.04
CA ILE A 193 8.03 -23.94 -6.14
C ILE A 193 8.48 -22.47 -6.16
N PRO A 194 8.68 -21.80 -7.32
CA PRO A 194 9.16 -20.41 -7.33
C PRO A 194 8.20 -19.43 -6.64
N MET A 195 6.89 -19.59 -6.87
CA MET A 195 5.88 -18.72 -6.26
C MET A 195 5.73 -19.05 -4.77
N MET A 196 5.63 -20.32 -4.41
CA MET A 196 5.59 -20.74 -3.00
C MET A 196 6.79 -20.21 -2.22
N THR A 197 8.00 -20.26 -2.77
CA THR A 197 9.20 -19.67 -2.16
C THR A 197 9.05 -18.16 -2.02
N LEU A 198 8.64 -17.44 -3.08
CA LEU A 198 8.46 -15.99 -3.06
C LEU A 198 7.44 -15.55 -2.00
N PHE A 199 6.29 -16.22 -1.92
CA PHE A 199 5.23 -15.89 -0.96
C PHE A 199 5.60 -16.30 0.47
N THR A 200 6.29 -17.43 0.66
CA THR A 200 6.74 -17.89 1.99
C THR A 200 7.82 -16.96 2.55
N VAL A 201 8.79 -16.53 1.73
CA VAL A 201 9.79 -15.54 2.18
C VAL A 201 9.15 -14.16 2.35
N GLY A 202 8.25 -13.77 1.44
CA GLY A 202 7.52 -12.52 1.52
C GLY A 202 6.64 -12.39 2.76
N SER A 203 6.13 -13.50 3.31
CA SER A 203 5.33 -13.52 4.55
C SER A 203 6.16 -13.24 5.81
N LEU A 204 7.50 -13.27 5.73
CA LEU A 204 8.39 -12.90 6.83
C LEU A 204 8.64 -11.39 6.89
N LEU A 205 8.51 -10.68 5.76
CA LEU A 205 8.73 -9.24 5.70
C LEU A 205 7.81 -8.39 6.62
N PRO A 206 6.54 -8.75 6.93
CA PRO A 206 5.72 -7.97 7.88
C PRO A 206 6.33 -8.01 9.27
N CYS A 207 6.85 -9.17 9.70
CA CYS A 207 7.50 -9.33 11.00
C CYS A 207 8.75 -8.45 11.09
N VAL A 208 9.55 -8.37 10.03
CA VAL A 208 10.71 -7.47 9.94
C VAL A 208 10.25 -6.00 10.03
N GLY A 209 9.20 -5.63 9.30
CA GLY A 209 8.64 -4.27 9.34
C GLY A 209 8.14 -3.87 10.72
N ILE A 210 7.37 -4.74 11.38
CA ILE A 210 6.88 -4.52 12.74
C ILE A 210 8.07 -4.40 13.72
N ALA A 211 9.09 -5.25 13.58
CA ALA A 211 10.28 -5.18 14.43
C ALA A 211 11.06 -3.87 14.26
N ILE A 212 11.18 -3.35 13.03
CA ILE A 212 11.82 -2.05 12.77
C ILE A 212 11.01 -0.91 13.42
N LEU A 213 9.68 -0.92 13.27
CA LEU A 213 8.81 0.10 13.89
C LEU A 213 8.88 0.04 15.41
N LEU A 214 8.83 -1.15 16.00
CA LEU A 214 8.99 -1.32 17.44
C LEU A 214 10.34 -0.82 17.92
N LYS A 215 11.42 -1.12 17.19
CA LYS A 215 12.77 -0.60 17.51
C LYS A 215 12.82 0.93 17.48
N GLN A 216 12.01 1.59 16.65
CA GLN A 216 11.93 3.05 16.58
C GLN A 216 11.02 3.67 17.65
N LEU A 217 9.98 2.95 18.08
CA LEU A 217 8.97 3.46 19.02
C LEU A 217 9.28 3.15 20.49
N VAL A 218 9.91 1.99 20.75
CA VAL A 218 10.21 1.52 22.11
C VAL A 218 11.48 2.22 22.60
N ASN A 219 11.32 3.06 23.62
CA ASN A 219 12.44 3.68 24.34
C ASN A 219 12.76 2.90 25.62
N ASN A 220 11.74 2.34 26.26
CA ASN A 220 11.83 1.55 27.48
C ASN A 220 11.15 0.19 27.34
N VAL A 221 11.58 -0.82 28.11
CA VAL A 221 10.98 -2.17 28.09
C VAL A 221 9.47 -2.14 28.36
N LEU A 222 8.98 -1.18 29.15
CA LEU A 222 7.55 -1.02 29.44
C LEU A 222 6.72 -0.56 28.23
N ASP A 223 7.34 0.04 27.21
CA ASP A 223 6.64 0.46 25.99
C ASP A 223 6.17 -0.77 25.16
N PHE A 224 6.69 -1.97 25.46
CA PHE A 224 6.16 -3.22 24.91
C PHE A 224 4.81 -3.62 25.49
N VAL A 225 4.44 -3.16 26.68
CA VAL A 225 3.18 -3.53 27.33
C VAL A 225 1.96 -3.15 26.48
N PRO A 226 1.77 -1.88 26.03
CA PRO A 226 0.63 -1.53 25.18
C PRO A 226 0.64 -2.28 23.84
N PHE A 227 1.82 -2.57 23.28
CA PHE A 227 1.94 -3.38 22.08
C PHE A 227 1.44 -4.82 22.30
N MET A 228 1.87 -5.47 23.38
CA MET A 228 1.44 -6.83 23.73
C MET A 228 -0.07 -6.89 24.01
N VAL A 229 -0.61 -5.90 24.73
CA VAL A 229 -2.05 -5.79 24.99
C VAL A 229 -2.82 -5.66 23.67
N GLY A 230 -2.40 -4.74 22.79
CA GLY A 230 -3.03 -4.55 21.49
C GLY A 230 -2.96 -5.80 20.60
N PHE A 231 -1.80 -6.48 20.59
CA PHE A 231 -1.59 -7.72 19.85
C PHE A 231 -2.52 -8.84 20.32
N THR A 232 -2.60 -9.07 21.64
CA THR A 232 -3.49 -10.08 22.23
C THR A 232 -4.96 -9.73 21.98
N LEU A 233 -5.37 -8.48 22.20
CA LEU A 233 -6.76 -8.05 21.95
C LEU A 233 -7.16 -8.20 20.48
N ALA A 234 -6.31 -7.78 19.55
CA ALA A 234 -6.59 -7.91 18.12
C ALA A 234 -6.77 -9.38 17.72
N ALA A 235 -5.92 -10.27 18.22
CA ALA A 235 -6.00 -11.71 17.94
C ALA A 235 -7.22 -12.37 18.59
N SER A 236 -7.49 -12.09 19.86
CA SER A 236 -8.58 -12.72 20.63
C SER A 236 -9.97 -12.26 20.22
N LEU A 237 -10.12 -11.00 19.81
CA LEU A 237 -11.41 -10.40 19.43
C LEU A 237 -11.63 -10.34 17.91
N HIS A 238 -10.67 -10.85 17.12
CA HIS A 238 -10.69 -10.80 15.65
C HIS A 238 -10.94 -9.39 15.09
N LEU A 239 -10.31 -8.38 15.71
CA LEU A 239 -10.49 -6.98 15.32
C LEU A 239 -9.83 -6.70 13.97
N ASN A 240 -10.54 -5.98 13.10
CA ASN A 240 -9.95 -5.49 11.85
C ASN A 240 -9.09 -4.23 12.12
N LEU A 241 -8.29 -3.84 11.12
CA LEU A 241 -7.36 -2.70 11.25
C LEU A 241 -8.06 -1.38 11.61
N VAL A 242 -9.29 -1.17 11.12
CA VAL A 242 -10.07 0.05 11.42
C VAL A 242 -10.50 0.06 12.88
N SER A 243 -11.03 -1.06 13.39
CA SER A 243 -11.37 -1.22 14.81
C SER A 243 -10.14 -1.04 15.70
N CYS A 244 -9.00 -1.63 15.33
CA CYS A 244 -7.74 -1.44 16.05
C CYS A 244 -7.32 0.03 16.10
N ALA A 245 -7.46 0.78 15.00
CA ALA A 245 -7.11 2.20 14.93
C ALA A 245 -8.00 3.07 15.82
N VAL A 246 -9.31 2.80 15.86
CA VAL A 246 -10.24 3.53 16.74
C VAL A 246 -9.92 3.26 18.21
N ILE A 247 -9.71 2.00 18.57
CA ILE A 247 -9.38 1.61 19.95
C ILE A 247 -8.03 2.21 20.36
N SER A 248 -6.99 2.10 19.51
CA SER A 248 -5.67 2.65 19.81
C SER A 248 -5.69 4.17 19.93
N LEU A 249 -6.51 4.87 19.16
CA LEU A 249 -6.68 6.33 19.26
C LEU A 249 -7.25 6.73 20.63
N ILE A 250 -8.23 6.00 21.16
CA ILE A 250 -8.78 6.27 22.50
C ILE A 250 -7.67 6.13 23.56
N PHE A 251 -6.90 5.04 23.53
CA PHE A 251 -5.78 4.85 24.44
C PHE A 251 -4.71 5.94 24.28
N ALA A 252 -4.36 6.30 23.05
CA ALA A 252 -3.39 7.35 22.76
C ALA A 252 -3.83 8.71 23.34
N LEU A 253 -5.10 9.08 23.18
CA LEU A 253 -5.64 10.31 23.77
C LEU A 253 -5.62 10.26 25.30
N LEU A 254 -6.00 9.14 25.91
CA LEU A 254 -5.95 8.98 27.37
C LEU A 254 -4.52 9.09 27.91
N PHE A 255 -3.55 8.42 27.28
CA PHE A 255 -2.14 8.52 27.68
C PHE A 255 -1.59 9.94 27.49
N TYR A 256 -1.96 10.60 26.40
CA TYR A 256 -1.58 11.99 26.15
C TYR A 256 -2.11 12.93 27.24
N GLU A 257 -3.41 12.85 27.57
CA GLU A 257 -4.02 13.66 28.64
C GLU A 257 -3.38 13.38 30.00
N LEU A 258 -3.09 12.11 30.31
CA LEU A 258 -2.42 11.74 31.56
C LEU A 258 -1.00 12.31 31.64
N ASP A 259 -0.23 12.27 30.56
CA ASP A 259 1.12 12.82 30.54
C ASP A 259 1.12 14.35 30.56
N MET A 260 0.17 15.00 29.87
CA MET A 260 -0.03 16.45 29.98
C MET A 260 -0.42 16.86 31.40
N ALA A 261 -1.30 16.10 32.07
CA ALA A 261 -1.68 16.36 33.46
C ALA A 261 -0.51 16.19 34.43
N LYS A 262 0.36 15.18 34.22
CA LYS A 262 1.58 15.01 35.03
C LYS A 262 2.54 16.18 34.86
N ILE A 263 2.75 16.65 33.62
CA ILE A 263 3.63 17.80 33.32
C ILE A 263 3.04 19.08 33.93
N ALA A 264 1.74 19.31 33.80
CA ALA A 264 1.07 20.45 34.41
C ALA A 264 1.21 20.44 35.94
N ARG A 265 1.07 19.26 36.56
CA ARG A 265 1.25 19.09 38.01
C ARG A 265 2.70 19.30 38.46
N SER A 266 3.69 18.76 37.74
CA SER A 266 5.10 18.98 38.09
C SER A 266 5.50 20.44 37.94
N THR A 267 4.98 21.13 36.92
CA THR A 267 5.19 22.57 36.72
C THR A 267 4.56 23.40 37.84
N ALA A 268 3.36 23.02 38.29
CA ALA A 268 2.70 23.68 39.42
C ALA A 268 3.45 23.48 40.74
N VAL A 269 3.98 22.27 40.99
CA VAL A 269 4.80 21.97 42.18
C VAL A 269 6.13 22.72 42.14
N ALA A 270 6.81 22.77 41.00
CA ALA A 270 8.06 23.52 40.86
C ALA A 270 7.87 25.02 41.13
N ARG A 271 6.78 25.61 40.61
CA ARG A 271 6.40 27.00 40.92
C ARG A 271 6.07 27.25 42.37
N ALA A 272 5.44 26.29 43.05
CA ALA A 272 5.11 26.41 44.47
C ALA A 272 6.37 26.37 45.36
N ILE A 273 7.39 25.61 44.97
CA ILE A 273 8.68 25.55 45.67
C ILE A 273 9.47 26.85 45.47
N GLU A 274 9.48 27.42 44.25
CA GLU A 274 10.11 28.74 44.00
C GLU A 274 9.47 29.86 44.82
N THR A 275 8.16 29.80 45.09
CA THR A 275 7.48 30.79 45.94
C THR A 275 7.69 30.59 47.44
N ASP A 276 7.98 29.37 47.90
CA ASP A 276 8.23 29.07 49.32
C ASP A 276 9.66 29.49 49.73
N ASP A 277 10.65 29.38 48.82
CA ASP A 277 12.04 29.81 49.06
C ASP A 277 12.19 31.36 49.08
N ASP A 278 11.31 32.12 48.41
CA ASP A 278 11.35 33.60 48.41
C ASP A 278 10.71 34.22 49.67
N ASP A 279 9.79 33.51 50.36
CA ASP A 279 9.12 34.01 51.57
C ASP A 279 9.95 33.79 52.87
N ASP A 280 10.96 32.90 52.84
CA ASP A 280 11.83 32.59 53.99
C ASP A 280 13.08 33.51 54.10
N GLU A 281 13.36 34.37 53.09
CA GLU A 281 14.48 35.34 53.14
C GLU A 281 14.11 36.74 53.67
N GLU A 282 12.85 37.03 54.01
CA GLU A 282 12.44 38.35 54.55
C GLU A 282 12.46 38.49 56.10
N ASP A 283 12.87 37.46 56.85
CA ASP A 283 12.80 37.43 58.33
C ASP A 283 14.17 37.43 59.08
N ILE A 284 15.25 37.99 58.49
CA ILE A 284 16.58 38.15 59.13
C ILE A 284 16.92 39.61 59.46
#